data_AF-A0A920NP04-F1
#
_entry.id   AF-A0A920NP04-F1
#
_cell.length_a   1.000
_cell.length_b   1.000
_cell.length_c   1.000
_cell.angle_alpha   90.00
_cell.angle_beta   90.00
_cell.angle_gamma   90.00
#
_symmetry.space_group_name_H-M   'P 1'
#
loop_
_entity.id
_entity.type
_entity.pdbx_description
1 polymer ?
#
loop_
_entity_poly.entity_id
_entity_poly.type
_entity_poly.pdbx_seq_one_letter_code
_entity_poly.pdbx_strand_id
1 'polypeptide(L)'
;MTFWSTDDNWGTVLDAAEGMYSITDSPIGEYIGDWDTSITQLINSLNFTGMVNPYVTFKSKWDIEENNDFVQFQVSTDGISWTSLSGNYTIIGSGQGGQISGEPGYDGYQVEWV
;
A
#
# COMPACT_ATOMS: atom_id res chain seq x y z
N MET A 1 -5.87 -11.34 -8.96
CA MET A 1 -6.31 -9.94 -9.17
C MET A 1 -6.22 -9.63 -10.65
N THR A 2 -7.21 -8.95 -11.27
CA THR A 2 -7.24 -8.80 -12.74
C THR A 2 -6.47 -7.57 -13.26
N PHE A 3 -6.27 -6.55 -12.41
CA PHE A 3 -5.58 -5.31 -12.78
C PHE A 3 -4.30 -5.03 -11.98
N TRP A 4 -4.04 -5.86 -10.97
CA TRP A 4 -2.93 -5.73 -10.05
C TRP A 4 -2.09 -7.00 -10.12
N SER A 5 -0.77 -6.85 -10.03
CA SER A 5 0.13 -8.00 -9.96
C SER A 5 -0.15 -8.81 -8.70
N THR A 6 0.03 -10.13 -8.78
CA THR A 6 -0.16 -11.07 -7.67
C THR A 6 1.18 -11.48 -7.07
N ASP A 7 2.10 -10.52 -6.98
CA ASP A 7 3.45 -10.79 -6.49
C ASP A 7 3.45 -10.84 -4.95
N ASP A 8 4.40 -11.60 -4.39
CA ASP A 8 4.74 -11.67 -2.96
C ASP A 8 3.56 -11.61 -1.98
N ASN A 9 2.62 -12.54 -2.11
CA ASN A 9 1.52 -12.79 -1.17
C ASN A 9 0.38 -11.76 -1.15
N TRP A 10 0.42 -10.72 -1.96
CA TRP A 10 -0.73 -9.85 -2.13
C TRP A 10 -1.89 -10.56 -2.83
N GLY A 11 -3.11 -10.28 -2.40
CA GLY A 11 -4.34 -10.89 -2.89
C GLY A 11 -5.58 -10.06 -2.60
N THR A 12 -6.74 -10.71 -2.65
CA THR A 12 -8.03 -10.07 -2.40
C THR A 12 -8.86 -10.86 -1.42
N VAL A 13 -9.60 -10.16 -0.55
CA VAL A 13 -10.53 -10.73 0.43
C VAL A 13 -11.94 -10.17 0.26
N LEU A 14 -12.95 -10.90 0.73
CA LEU A 14 -14.37 -10.49 0.71
C LEU A 14 -14.70 -9.53 1.88
N ASP A 15 -13.92 -8.46 1.98
CA ASP A 15 -14.07 -7.38 2.96
C ASP A 15 -13.55 -6.10 2.32
N ALA A 16 -14.42 -5.11 2.12
CA ALA A 16 -14.09 -3.90 1.39
C ALA A 16 -14.93 -2.72 1.86
N ALA A 17 -14.35 -1.53 1.85
CA ALA A 17 -15.10 -0.29 2.08
C ALA A 17 -16.16 -0.05 0.98
N GLU A 18 -15.83 -0.43 -0.26
CA GLU A 18 -16.68 -0.27 -1.44
C GLU A 18 -16.54 -1.49 -2.36
N GLY A 19 -17.64 -1.97 -2.94
CA GLY A 19 -17.65 -3.18 -3.75
C GLY A 19 -17.63 -4.48 -2.93
N MET A 20 -17.10 -5.56 -3.51
CA MET A 20 -17.01 -6.88 -2.84
C MET A 20 -15.61 -7.23 -2.32
N TYR A 21 -14.55 -6.65 -2.90
CA TYR A 21 -13.18 -7.08 -2.64
C TYR A 21 -12.26 -5.89 -2.38
N SER A 22 -11.40 -6.01 -1.37
CA SER A 22 -10.24 -5.15 -1.18
C SER A 22 -8.95 -5.90 -1.52
N ILE A 23 -7.87 -5.15 -1.70
CA ILE A 23 -6.52 -5.68 -1.88
C ILE A 23 -5.86 -5.74 -0.51
N THR A 24 -5.15 -6.84 -0.22
CA THR A 24 -4.47 -7.09 1.05
C THR A 24 -3.17 -7.87 0.83
N ASP A 25 -2.18 -7.62 1.65
CA ASP A 25 -0.92 -8.38 1.76
C ASP A 25 -1.11 -9.74 2.48
N SER A 26 -2.25 -9.93 3.15
CA SER A 26 -2.56 -11.05 4.04
C SER A 26 -3.86 -11.80 3.63
N PRO A 27 -4.02 -12.22 2.36
CA PRO A 27 -5.28 -12.77 1.85
C PRO A 27 -5.66 -14.16 2.40
N ILE A 28 -4.72 -14.86 3.06
CA ILE A 28 -4.93 -16.22 3.62
C ILE A 28 -4.88 -16.20 5.16
N GLY A 29 -4.98 -15.02 5.77
CA GLY A 29 -4.87 -14.80 7.21
C GLY A 29 -3.61 -14.04 7.58
N GLU A 30 -3.33 -13.99 8.88
CA GLU A 30 -2.24 -13.19 9.45
C GLU A 30 -0.90 -13.42 8.74
N TYR A 31 -0.19 -12.31 8.55
CA TYR A 31 1.18 -12.30 8.13
C TYR A 31 2.06 -12.97 9.22
N ILE A 32 2.85 -13.99 8.84
CA ILE A 32 3.60 -14.83 9.80
C ILE A 32 5.00 -14.25 10.14
N GLY A 33 5.39 -13.10 9.58
CA GLY A 33 6.73 -12.50 9.79
C GLY A 33 7.78 -12.96 8.78
N ASP A 34 8.96 -12.31 8.79
CA ASP A 34 10.18 -12.67 8.03
C ASP A 34 10.03 -12.71 6.50
N TRP A 35 9.03 -12.04 5.92
CA TRP A 35 9.12 -11.66 4.50
C TRP A 35 9.88 -10.35 4.40
N ASP A 36 10.81 -10.31 3.45
CA ASP A 36 11.38 -9.05 2.96
C ASP A 36 10.24 -8.18 2.35
N THR A 37 10.56 -7.30 1.42
CA THR A 37 9.56 -6.46 0.75
C THR A 37 8.59 -7.29 -0.10
N SER A 38 7.28 -7.06 0.07
CA SER A 38 6.23 -7.53 -0.84
C SER A 38 5.61 -6.37 -1.60
N ILE A 39 5.23 -6.59 -2.87
CA ILE A 39 4.74 -5.54 -3.74
C ILE A 39 3.53 -6.02 -4.55
N THR A 40 2.53 -5.16 -4.66
CA THR A 40 1.53 -5.26 -5.73
C THR A 40 1.45 -3.94 -6.48
N GLN A 41 1.31 -3.99 -7.80
CA GLN A 41 1.23 -2.80 -8.65
C GLN A 41 0.20 -2.96 -9.76
N LEU A 42 -0.33 -1.83 -10.26
CA LEU A 42 -1.18 -1.82 -11.44
C LEU A 42 -0.41 -2.38 -12.66
N ILE A 43 -1.00 -3.37 -13.33
CA ILE A 43 -0.40 -4.02 -14.51
C ILE A 43 -0.38 -3.07 -15.71
N ASN A 44 -1.38 -2.20 -15.81
CA ASN A 44 -1.49 -1.21 -16.88
C ASN A 44 -1.24 0.19 -16.33
N SER A 45 -0.32 0.91 -16.95
CA SER A 45 -0.05 2.31 -16.60
C SER A 45 -1.23 3.21 -16.94
N LEU A 46 -1.43 4.24 -16.11
CA LEU A 46 -2.45 5.26 -16.32
C LEU A 46 -1.86 6.41 -17.15
N ASN A 47 -2.64 6.94 -18.09
CA ASN A 47 -2.24 8.09 -18.89
C ASN A 47 -2.85 9.37 -18.29
N PHE A 48 -2.00 10.29 -17.85
CA PHE A 48 -2.39 11.59 -17.29
C PHE A 48 -2.23 12.76 -18.27
N THR A 49 -2.03 12.51 -19.57
CA THR A 49 -1.89 13.55 -20.59
C THR A 49 -3.09 14.50 -20.57
N GLY A 50 -2.84 15.79 -20.37
CA GLY A 50 -3.87 16.83 -20.31
C GLY A 50 -4.54 17.01 -18.94
N MET A 51 -4.15 16.22 -17.92
CA MET A 51 -4.57 16.48 -16.54
C MET A 51 -3.64 17.49 -15.87
N VAL A 52 -4.22 18.44 -15.14
CA VAL A 52 -3.44 19.50 -14.47
C VAL A 52 -3.05 19.09 -13.05
N ASN A 53 -3.93 18.39 -12.32
CA ASN A 53 -3.71 17.98 -10.93
C ASN A 53 -4.35 16.60 -10.68
N PRO A 54 -3.73 15.50 -11.17
CA PRO A 54 -4.21 14.16 -10.85
C PRO A 54 -4.01 13.90 -9.35
N TYR A 55 -5.02 13.30 -8.71
CA TYR A 55 -4.94 12.82 -7.34
C TYR A 55 -5.57 11.44 -7.25
N VAL A 56 -5.15 10.69 -6.24
CA VAL A 56 -5.70 9.37 -5.92
C VAL A 56 -6.39 9.44 -4.57
N THR A 57 -7.49 8.72 -4.45
CA THR A 57 -8.18 8.49 -3.18
C THR A 57 -8.45 7.01 -3.05
N PHE A 58 -8.24 6.48 -1.86
CA PHE A 58 -8.59 5.12 -1.49
C PHE A 58 -9.03 5.12 -0.03
N LYS A 59 -9.69 4.03 0.37
CA LYS A 59 -9.93 3.74 1.78
C LYS A 59 -9.02 2.61 2.21
N SER A 60 -8.50 2.68 3.42
CA SER A 60 -7.66 1.64 4.00
C SER A 60 -8.01 1.37 5.44
N LYS A 61 -7.64 0.18 5.90
CA LYS A 61 -7.57 -0.23 7.29
C LYS A 61 -6.35 -1.15 7.42
N TRP A 62 -5.72 -1.17 8.58
CA TRP A 62 -4.46 -1.88 8.77
C TRP A 62 -4.24 -2.29 10.23
N ASP A 63 -3.44 -3.33 10.41
CA ASP A 63 -2.86 -3.77 11.68
C ASP A 63 -1.41 -4.13 11.36
N ILE A 64 -0.48 -3.22 11.66
CA ILE A 64 0.93 -3.27 11.23
C ILE A 64 1.79 -2.98 12.47
N GLU A 65 2.88 -3.73 12.65
CA GLU A 65 3.78 -3.54 13.79
C GLU A 65 4.39 -2.11 13.82
N GLU A 66 4.04 -1.33 14.85
CA GLU A 66 4.52 0.05 15.01
C GLU A 66 6.05 0.10 15.09
N ASN A 67 6.65 1.08 14.42
CA ASN A 67 8.09 1.31 14.34
C ASN A 67 8.92 0.14 13.78
N ASN A 68 8.31 -0.86 13.13
CA ASN A 68 9.04 -1.95 12.49
C ASN A 68 8.53 -2.22 11.08
N ASP A 69 7.27 -2.66 10.94
CA ASP A 69 6.67 -2.93 9.64
C ASP A 69 6.11 -1.65 9.02
N PHE A 70 5.96 -1.67 7.69
CA PHE A 70 5.51 -0.50 6.94
C PHE A 70 4.85 -0.85 5.63
N VAL A 71 3.76 -0.14 5.31
CA VAL A 71 3.15 -0.16 3.98
C VAL A 71 3.21 1.23 3.37
N GLN A 72 3.70 1.33 2.14
CA GLN A 72 3.81 2.59 1.41
C GLN A 72 2.94 2.56 0.16
N PHE A 73 2.23 3.65 -0.11
CA PHE A 73 1.60 3.88 -1.40
C PHE A 73 2.55 4.68 -2.28
N GLN A 74 2.94 4.11 -3.42
CA GLN A 74 3.97 4.68 -4.27
C GLN A 74 3.47 4.91 -5.71
N VAL A 75 4.09 5.86 -6.39
CA VAL A 75 3.90 6.12 -7.81
C VAL A 75 5.23 6.03 -8.55
N SER A 76 5.18 5.55 -9.79
CA SER A 76 6.32 5.54 -10.70
C SER A 76 5.91 6.07 -12.07
N THR A 77 6.81 6.81 -12.73
CA THR A 77 6.63 7.30 -14.11
C THR A 77 7.54 6.59 -15.11
N ASP A 78 8.48 5.78 -14.63
CA ASP A 78 9.47 5.05 -15.43
C ASP A 78 9.45 3.53 -15.19
N GLY A 79 8.69 3.05 -14.21
CA GLY A 79 8.62 1.65 -13.79
C GLY A 79 9.86 1.15 -13.04
N ILE A 80 10.79 2.04 -12.69
CA ILE A 80 12.08 1.72 -12.06
C ILE A 80 12.20 2.46 -10.73
N SER A 81 11.91 3.76 -10.74
CA SER A 81 12.00 4.65 -9.59
C SER A 81 10.60 4.88 -9.02
N TRP A 82 10.48 4.77 -7.70
CA TRP A 82 9.21 4.90 -7.00
C TRP A 82 9.26 6.06 -6.02
N THR A 83 8.19 6.84 -5.97
CA THR A 83 8.01 7.95 -5.02
C THR A 83 6.87 7.61 -4.08
N SER A 84 7.17 7.52 -2.80
CA SER A 84 6.19 7.33 -1.72
C SER A 84 5.34 8.60 -1.56
N LEU A 85 4.02 8.46 -1.60
CA LEU A 85 3.09 9.57 -1.50
C LEU A 85 2.54 9.69 -0.08
N SER A 86 2.45 10.92 0.42
CA SER A 86 1.77 11.21 1.68
C SER A 86 0.25 11.26 1.50
N GLY A 87 -0.47 10.89 2.55
CA GLY A 87 -1.92 10.92 2.63
C GLY A 87 -2.39 11.40 3.99
N ASN A 88 -3.70 11.40 4.21
CA ASN A 88 -4.28 11.91 5.46
C ASN A 88 -3.85 11.12 6.70
N TYR A 89 -3.50 9.84 6.56
CA TYR A 89 -3.16 8.94 7.67
C TYR A 89 -1.76 8.36 7.57
N THR A 90 -0.93 8.84 6.64
CA THR A 90 0.48 8.41 6.59
C THR A 90 1.26 9.06 7.72
N ILE A 91 2.15 8.31 8.35
CA ILE A 91 3.20 8.82 9.24
C ILE A 91 4.55 8.86 8.54
N ILE A 92 5.53 9.53 9.15
CA ILE A 92 6.92 9.51 8.68
C ILE A 92 7.62 8.30 9.29
N GLY A 93 8.27 7.49 8.45
CA GLY A 93 9.00 6.31 8.88
C GLY A 93 10.07 6.63 9.92
N SER A 94 10.14 5.78 10.96
CA SER A 94 11.04 5.93 12.10
C SER A 94 12.52 5.71 11.77
N GLY A 95 12.83 5.05 10.64
CA GLY A 95 14.18 4.58 10.34
C GLY A 95 14.56 3.28 11.05
N GLN A 96 13.58 2.56 11.60
CA GLN A 96 13.73 1.24 12.23
C GLN A 96 12.98 0.20 11.40
N GLY A 97 13.45 -1.06 11.42
CA GLY A 97 12.83 -2.14 10.66
C GLY A 97 12.75 -1.84 9.17
N GLY A 98 11.57 -2.09 8.58
CA GLY A 98 11.21 -1.74 7.21
C GLY A 98 10.83 -0.28 7.00
N GLN A 99 10.81 0.56 8.04
CA GLN A 99 10.41 1.96 7.93
C GLN A 99 11.56 2.84 7.42
N ILE A 100 11.45 3.28 6.17
CA ILE A 100 12.42 4.21 5.57
C ILE A 100 12.30 5.59 6.21
N SER A 101 13.40 6.08 6.78
CA SER A 101 13.42 7.37 7.48
C SER A 101 13.10 8.52 6.53
N GLY A 102 12.12 9.35 6.92
CA GLY A 102 11.70 10.51 6.14
C GLY A 102 10.66 10.23 5.05
N GLU A 103 10.29 8.96 4.83
CA GLU A 103 9.27 8.60 3.85
C GLU A 103 7.88 8.40 4.49
N PRO A 104 6.80 8.71 3.76
CA PRO A 104 5.44 8.44 4.23
C PRO A 104 5.07 6.96 4.09
N GLY A 105 4.26 6.47 5.01
CA GLY A 105 3.63 5.15 4.98
C GLY A 105 2.71 4.93 6.18
N TYR A 106 2.25 3.69 6.35
CA TYR A 106 1.31 3.27 7.39
C TYR A 106 1.96 2.24 8.31
N ASP A 107 1.79 2.45 9.62
CA ASP A 107 2.01 1.46 10.67
C ASP A 107 0.91 1.57 11.75
N GLY A 108 0.95 0.70 12.75
CA GLY A 108 0.02 0.72 13.88
C GLY A 108 -1.34 0.14 13.56
N TYR A 109 -2.35 0.63 14.27
CA TYR A 109 -3.68 -0.01 14.31
C TYR A 109 -4.79 0.93 13.86
N GLN A 110 -5.48 0.56 12.78
CA GLN A 110 -6.64 1.26 12.24
C GLN A 110 -7.61 0.23 11.66
N VAL A 111 -8.60 -0.22 12.44
CA VAL A 111 -9.52 -1.30 12.02
C VAL A 111 -10.76 -0.85 11.26
N GLU A 112 -11.12 0.41 11.37
CA GLU A 112 -12.19 1.00 10.58
C GLU A 112 -11.63 1.55 9.27
N TRP A 113 -12.40 1.41 8.19
CA TRP A 113 -12.05 1.99 6.89
C TRP A 113 -12.00 3.51 6.98
N VAL A 114 -10.84 4.10 6.69
CA VAL A 114 -10.58 5.55 6.69
C VAL A 114 -10.19 6.08 5.32
#